data_AF-A0A7W1MVV6-F1
#
_entry.id   AF-A0A7W1MVV6-F1
#
_cell.length_a   1.000
_cell.length_b   1.000
_cell.length_c   1.000
_cell.angle_alpha   90.00
_cell.angle_beta   90.00
_cell.angle_gamma   90.00
#
_symmetry.space_group_name_H-M   'P 1'
#
loop_
_entity.id
_entity.type
_entity.pdbx_description
1 polymer ?
#
loop_
_entity_poly.entity_id
_entity_poly.type
_entity_poly.pdbx_seq_one_letter_code
_entity_poly.pdbx_strand_id
1 'polypeptide(L)'
;MMLPKHILGTFDEALATLRNNVLMMDSLATRSLDNALNGLLQRDDDLCATAIADDEEIDQLEKQVDKDGIELLLRFQPVASDLRRVVSAMKLCPTSSAWATRR
;
A
#
# COMPACT_ATOMS: atom_id res chain seq x y z
N MET A 1 -26.77 23.48 3.68
CA MET A 1 -27.09 22.04 3.71
C MET A 1 -25.92 21.34 4.40
N MET A 2 -26.02 21.09 5.71
CA MET A 2 -24.95 20.41 6.47
C MET A 2 -24.99 18.92 6.17
N LEU A 3 -23.98 18.42 5.44
CA LEU A 3 -23.78 16.99 5.27
C LEU A 3 -23.45 16.37 6.65
N PRO A 4 -24.08 15.24 7.02
CA PRO A 4 -24.01 14.69 8.36
C PRO A 4 -22.56 14.31 8.74
N LYS A 5 -22.10 14.86 9.86
CA LYS A 5 -20.74 14.76 10.43
C LYS A 5 -20.24 13.31 10.59
N HIS A 6 -21.14 12.33 10.69
CA HIS A 6 -20.81 10.90 10.82
C HIS A 6 -20.32 10.25 9.51
N ILE A 7 -20.80 10.68 8.33
CA ILE A 7 -20.35 10.12 7.05
C ILE A 7 -18.94 10.61 6.71
N LEU A 8 -18.67 11.89 6.99
CA LEU A 8 -17.35 12.49 6.80
C LEU A 8 -16.31 11.93 7.79
N GLY A 9 -16.68 11.75 9.06
CA GLY A 9 -15.77 11.15 10.05
C GLY A 9 -15.39 9.70 9.73
N THR A 10 -16.36 8.87 9.30
CA THR A 10 -16.08 7.48 8.90
C THR A 10 -15.29 7.39 7.60
N PHE A 11 -15.47 8.35 6.68
CA PHE A 11 -14.64 8.48 5.48
C PHE A 11 -13.20 8.86 5.82
N ASP A 12 -12.99 9.87 6.66
CA ASP A 12 -11.66 10.33 7.08
C ASP A 12 -10.89 9.24 7.84
N GLU A 13 -11.58 8.47 8.69
CA GLU A 13 -11.01 7.31 9.38
C GLU A 13 -10.59 6.23 8.39
N ALA A 14 -11.44 5.88 7.43
CA ALA A 14 -11.11 4.87 6.43
C ALA A 14 -9.98 5.33 5.49
N LEU A 15 -9.93 6.63 5.15
CA LEU A 15 -8.82 7.22 4.40
C LEU A 15 -7.53 7.23 5.23
N ALA A 16 -7.59 7.46 6.54
CA ALA A 16 -6.44 7.37 7.44
C ALA A 16 -5.91 5.93 7.52
N THR A 17 -6.80 4.94 7.62
CA THR A 17 -6.43 3.51 7.58
C THR A 17 -5.75 3.15 6.27
N LEU A 18 -6.31 3.55 5.12
CA LEU A 18 -5.69 3.34 3.81
C LEU A 18 -4.28 3.93 3.75
N ARG A 19 -4.09 5.15 4.26
CA ARG A 19 -2.78 5.81 4.34
C ARG A 19 -1.81 5.06 5.25
N ASN A 20 -2.26 4.57 6.40
CA ASN A 20 -1.42 3.79 7.32
C ASN A 20 -0.97 2.47 6.69
N ASN A 21 -1.85 1.79 5.94
CA ASN A 21 -1.51 0.57 5.23
C ASN A 21 -0.43 0.84 4.17
N VAL A 22 -0.53 1.95 3.42
CA VAL A 22 0.49 2.37 2.47
C VAL A 22 1.84 2.66 3.16
N LEU A 23 1.83 3.35 4.32
CA LEU A 23 3.05 3.62 5.09
C LEU A 23 3.70 2.34 5.64
N MET A 24 2.88 1.37 6.06
CA MET A 24 3.38 0.07 6.52
C MET A 24 4.06 -0.69 5.39
N MET A 25 3.45 -0.68 4.20
CA MET A 25 4.01 -1.30 3.00
C MET A 25 5.34 -0.63 2.59
N ASP A 26 5.45 0.70 2.68
CA ASP A 26 6.69 1.44 2.41
C ASP A 26 7.82 1.05 3.40
N SER A 27 7.48 0.88 4.68
CA SER A 27 8.43 0.41 5.69
C SER A 27 8.92 -1.01 5.40
N LEU A 28 8.03 -1.91 4.97
CA LEU A 28 8.38 -3.28 4.59
C LEU A 28 9.24 -3.31 3.33
N ALA A 29 8.89 -2.51 2.31
CA ALA A 29 9.67 -2.40 1.08
C ALA A 29 11.08 -1.88 1.33
N THR A 30 11.24 -0.88 2.19
CA THR A 30 12.55 -0.36 2.59
C THR A 30 13.38 -1.42 3.30
N ARG A 31 12.76 -2.19 4.22
CA ARG A 31 13.43 -3.29 4.92
C ARG A 31 13.83 -4.42 3.97
N SER A 32 12.95 -4.82 3.05
CA SER A 32 13.24 -5.85 2.05
C SER A 32 14.42 -5.44 1.16
N LEU A 33 14.45 -4.17 0.73
CA LEU A 33 15.55 -3.63 -0.05
C LEU A 33 16.87 -3.66 0.72
N ASP A 34 16.88 -3.26 1.99
CA ASP A 34 18.08 -3.31 2.84
C ASP A 34 18.56 -4.74 3.07
N ASN A 35 17.64 -5.69 3.31
CA ASN A 35 17.94 -7.11 3.44
C ASN A 35 18.55 -7.68 2.14
N ALA A 36 18.00 -7.34 0.98
CA ALA A 36 18.51 -7.77 -0.31
C ALA A 36 19.92 -7.21 -0.59
N LEU A 37 20.15 -5.93 -0.29
CA LEU A 37 21.45 -5.29 -0.46
C LEU A 37 22.50 -5.90 0.47
N ASN A 38 22.17 -6.05 1.75
CA ASN A 38 23.08 -6.62 2.74
C ASN A 38 23.36 -8.09 2.47
N GLY A 39 22.33 -8.89 2.13
CA GLY A 39 22.48 -10.29 1.74
C GLY A 39 23.39 -10.47 0.54
N LEU A 40 23.23 -9.62 -0.49
CA LEU A 40 24.08 -9.66 -1.68
C LEU A 40 25.54 -9.28 -1.37
N LEU A 41 25.76 -8.21 -0.59
CA LEU A 41 27.10 -7.72 -0.24
C LEU A 41 27.85 -8.68 0.67
N GLN A 42 27.15 -9.30 1.62
CA GLN A 42 27.73 -10.20 2.61
C GLN A 42 27.75 -11.67 2.15
N ARG A 43 27.11 -11.97 1.00
CA ARG A 43 26.85 -13.34 0.52
C ARG A 43 26.12 -14.17 1.58
N ASP A 44 25.13 -13.54 2.20
CA ASP A 44 24.28 -14.15 3.20
C ASP A 44 22.96 -14.57 2.53
N ASP A 45 22.81 -15.88 2.36
CA ASP A 45 21.64 -16.48 1.71
C ASP A 45 20.37 -16.35 2.59
N ASP A 46 20.51 -16.25 3.92
CA ASP A 46 19.38 -16.12 4.85
C ASP A 46 18.75 -14.71 4.75
N LEU A 47 19.58 -13.67 4.63
CA LEU A 47 19.10 -12.31 4.37
C LEU A 47 18.42 -12.20 3.00
N CYS A 48 18.97 -12.88 1.98
CA CYS A 48 18.33 -12.95 0.66
C CYS A 48 16.98 -13.67 0.71
N ALA A 49 16.88 -14.79 1.44
CA ALA A 49 15.63 -15.51 1.65
C ALA A 49 14.59 -14.66 2.40
N THR A 50 15.03 -13.88 3.38
CA THR A 50 14.17 -12.93 4.11
C THR A 50 13.60 -11.85 3.19
N ALA A 51 14.43 -11.29 2.30
CA ALA A 51 13.94 -10.30 1.33
C ALA A 51 12.88 -10.86 0.38
N ILE A 52 13.00 -12.13 -0.03
CA ILE A 52 11.98 -12.82 -0.85
C ILE A 52 10.68 -13.01 -0.07
N ALA A 53 10.76 -13.38 1.21
CA ALA A 53 9.58 -13.50 2.06
C ALA A 53 8.89 -12.14 2.30
N ASP A 54 9.68 -11.09 2.53
CA ASP A 54 9.17 -9.72 2.71
C ASP A 54 8.44 -9.23 1.42
N ASP A 55 8.91 -9.62 0.23
CA ASP A 55 8.26 -9.30 -1.07
C ASP A 55 6.85 -9.91 -1.18
N GLU A 56 6.66 -11.15 -0.73
CA GLU A 56 5.35 -11.79 -0.72
C GLU A 56 4.38 -11.08 0.24
N GLU A 57 4.87 -10.58 1.39
CA GLU A 57 4.06 -9.80 2.33
C GLU A 57 3.64 -8.44 1.74
N ILE A 58 4.56 -7.77 1.02
CA ILE A 58 4.29 -6.51 0.31
C ILE A 58 3.21 -6.70 -0.75
N ASP A 59 3.28 -7.78 -1.54
CA ASP A 59 2.27 -8.11 -2.55
C ASP A 59 0.87 -8.32 -1.97
N GLN A 60 0.77 -8.88 -0.75
CA GLN A 60 -0.52 -9.03 -0.09
C GLN A 60 -1.05 -7.68 0.43
N LEU A 61 -0.18 -6.82 0.94
CA LEU A 61 -0.55 -5.47 1.36
C LEU A 61 -1.00 -4.62 0.17
N GLU A 62 -0.36 -4.72 -0.99
CA GLU A 62 -0.77 -4.02 -2.22
C GLU A 62 -2.21 -4.38 -2.58
N LYS A 63 -2.52 -5.68 -2.64
CA LYS A 63 -3.88 -6.18 -2.93
C LYS A 63 -4.91 -5.70 -1.90
N GLN A 64 -4.52 -5.63 -0.63
CA GLN A 64 -5.40 -5.16 0.43
C GLN A 64 -5.67 -3.65 0.29
N VAL A 65 -4.64 -2.84 0.03
CA VAL A 65 -4.77 -1.39 -0.21
C VAL A 65 -5.66 -1.12 -1.42
N ASP A 66 -5.51 -1.88 -2.51
CA ASP A 66 -6.37 -1.74 -3.69
C ASP A 66 -7.83 -2.07 -3.38
N LYS A 67 -8.07 -3.16 -2.64
CA LYS A 67 -9.41 -3.56 -2.22
C LYS A 67 -10.06 -2.52 -1.31
N ASP A 68 -9.34 -2.02 -0.32
CA ASP A 68 -9.80 -1.00 0.62
C ASP A 68 -10.11 0.32 -0.12
N GLY A 69 -9.25 0.69 -1.07
CA GLY A 69 -9.46 1.85 -1.94
C GLY A 69 -10.74 1.73 -2.76
N ILE A 70 -10.97 0.59 -3.42
CA ILE A 70 -12.19 0.33 -4.19
C ILE A 70 -13.44 0.36 -3.30
N GLU A 71 -13.40 -0.29 -2.13
CA GLU A 71 -14.53 -0.29 -1.20
C GLU A 71 -14.88 1.13 -0.74
N LEU A 72 -13.86 1.94 -0.45
CA LEU A 72 -14.02 3.33 -0.05
C LEU A 72 -14.65 4.18 -1.17
N LEU A 73 -14.24 3.97 -2.42
CA LEU A 73 -14.83 4.64 -3.59
C LEU A 73 -16.31 4.26 -3.78
N LEU A 74 -16.63 2.97 -3.67
CA LEU A 74 -17.99 2.45 -3.82
C LEU A 74 -18.92 2.94 -2.71
N ARG A 75 -18.42 2.96 -1.47
CA ARG A 75 -19.21 3.28 -0.27
C ARG A 75 -19.56 4.76 -0.14
N PHE A 76 -18.64 5.66 -0.49
CA PHE A 76 -18.79 7.08 -0.20
C PHE A 76 -19.05 7.96 -1.42
N GLN A 77 -18.93 7.44 -2.65
CA GLN A 77 -19.04 8.20 -3.90
C GLN A 77 -18.38 9.60 -3.81
N PRO A 78 -17.09 9.66 -3.43
CA PRO A 78 -16.43 10.92 -3.15
C PRO A 78 -16.42 11.86 -4.35
N VAL A 79 -16.54 13.16 -4.10
CA VAL A 79 -16.35 14.21 -5.11
C VAL A 79 -14.88 14.28 -5.57
N ALA A 80 -14.64 14.96 -6.70
CA ALA A 80 -13.39 14.89 -7.47
C ALA A 80 -12.08 15.10 -6.68
N SER A 81 -12.08 15.85 -5.58
CA SER A 81 -10.90 16.04 -4.71
C SER A 81 -10.56 14.79 -3.90
N ASP A 82 -11.58 14.17 -3.30
CA ASP A 82 -11.42 13.01 -2.43
C ASP A 82 -11.16 11.75 -3.25
N LEU A 83 -11.81 11.65 -4.41
CA LEU A 83 -11.50 10.63 -5.42
C LEU A 83 -10.01 10.66 -5.81
N ARG A 84 -9.44 11.86 -6.02
CA ARG A 84 -8.02 11.99 -6.36
C ARG A 84 -7.12 11.50 -5.24
N ARG A 85 -7.44 11.80 -3.98
CA ARG A 85 -6.63 11.37 -2.82
C ARG A 85 -6.59 9.85 -2.69
N VAL A 86 -7.73 9.20 -2.88
CA VAL A 86 -7.86 7.74 -2.81
C VAL A 86 -7.12 7.08 -3.97
N VAL A 87 -7.36 7.54 -5.20
CA VAL A 87 -6.68 7.01 -6.38
C VAL A 87 -5.17 7.28 -6.32
N SER A 88 -4.73 8.42 -5.79
CA SER A 88 -3.30 8.68 -5.57
C SER A 88 -2.70 7.77 -4.51
N ALA A 89 -3.41 7.46 -3.42
CA ALA A 89 -2.93 6.50 -2.44
C ALA A 89 -2.78 5.10 -3.05
N MET A 90 -3.77 4.64 -3.82
CA MET A 90 -3.69 3.37 -4.56
C MET A 90 -2.56 3.38 -5.60
N LYS A 91 -2.38 4.49 -6.34
CA LYS A 91 -1.35 4.62 -7.38
C LYS A 91 0.04 4.97 -6.89
N LEU A 92 0.24 5.27 -5.62
CA LEU A 92 1.59 5.35 -5.03
C LEU A 92 2.15 3.94 -4.77
N CYS A 93 1.29 2.91 -4.77
CA CYS A 93 1.70 1.52 -4.56
C CYS A 93 2.47 0.81 -5.69
N PRO A 94 2.42 1.17 -7.00
CA PRO A 94 3.00 0.31 -8.02
C PRO A 94 4.49 0.64 -8.18
N THR A 95 5.30 0.05 -7.30
CA THR A 95 6.74 -0.10 -7.57
C THR A 95 7.14 -1.57 -7.71
N SER A 96 6.30 -2.56 -7.35
CA SER A 96 6.60 -4.00 -7.51
C SER A 96 5.89 -4.66 -8.70
N SER A 97 4.61 -4.34 -8.98
CA SER A 97 3.81 -5.05 -10.01
C SER A 97 4.31 -4.89 -11.46
N ALA A 98 5.10 -3.86 -11.75
CA ALA A 98 5.79 -3.70 -13.03
C ALA A 98 6.96 -4.69 -13.23
N TRP A 99 7.52 -5.24 -12.14
CA TRP A 99 8.62 -6.21 -12.17
C TRP A 99 8.11 -7.65 -12.31
N ALA A 100 6.93 -7.95 -11.76
CA ALA A 100 6.29 -9.26 -11.85
C ALA A 100 5.80 -9.61 -13.26
N THR A 101 5.35 -8.63 -14.05
CA THR A 101 4.89 -8.86 -15.44
C THR A 101 6.04 -9.12 -16.43
N ARG A 102 7.29 -9.08 -15.96
CA ARG A 102 8.49 -9.30 -16.78
C ARG A 102 9.35 -10.50 -16.31
N ARG A 103 8.76 -11.43 -15.55
CA ARG A 103 9.29 -12.79 -15.33
C ARG A 103 8.60 -13.80 -16.24
#